data_AF-A0A2N3D0T1-F1
#
_entry.id   AF-A0A2N3D0T1-F1
#
_cell.length_a   1.000
_cell.length_b   1.000
_cell.length_c   1.000
_cell.angle_alpha   90.00
_cell.angle_beta   90.00
_cell.angle_gamma   90.00
#
_symmetry.space_group_name_H-M   'P 1'
#
loop_
_entity.id
_entity.type
_entity.pdbx_description
1 polymer ?
#
loop_
_entity_poly.entity_id
_entity_poly.type
_entity_poly.pdbx_seq_one_letter_code
_entity_poly.pdbx_strand_id
1 'polypeptide(L)' 'ALLAQSDIPENAPVRRAIGVAEIAGFLDGSLSLDNALERAQTATRQYAKRQYTWLRNQPPASWLRTEATDISNQTAIFAL' A
#
# COMPACT_ATOMS: atom_id res chain seq x y z
N ALA A 1 20.48 0.48 1.17
CA ALA A 1 19.07 0.70 1.58
C ALA A 1 18.59 2.02 1.00
N LEU A 2 17.37 2.11 0.45
CA LEU A 2 16.86 3.29 -0.27
C LEU A 2 17.10 4.62 0.47
N LEU A 3 16.87 4.64 1.78
CA LEU A 3 17.00 5.85 2.59
C LEU A 3 18.44 6.34 2.76
N ALA A 4 19.43 5.46 2.60
CA ALA A 4 20.85 5.80 2.70
C ALA A 4 21.45 6.32 1.37
N GLN A 5 20.64 6.36 0.31
CA GLN A 5 21.13 6.66 -1.04
C GLN A 5 21.05 8.17 -1.32
N SER A 6 22.21 8.83 -1.42
CA SER A 6 22.34 10.28 -1.56
C SER A 6 22.09 10.80 -2.99
N ASP A 7 22.20 9.92 -4.00
CA ASP A 7 21.90 10.22 -5.41
C ASP A 7 20.40 10.19 -5.73
N ILE A 8 19.54 9.78 -4.79
CA ILE A 8 18.07 9.78 -4.97
C ILE A 8 17.48 11.00 -4.26
N PRO A 9 16.88 11.96 -4.99
CA PRO A 9 16.23 13.13 -4.40
C PRO A 9 15.15 12.79 -3.38
N GLU A 10 14.95 13.64 -2.37
CA GLU A 10 13.92 13.45 -1.34
C GLU A 10 12.49 13.38 -1.91
N ASN A 11 12.24 14.09 -3.00
CA ASN A 11 10.94 14.13 -3.67
C ASN A 11 10.76 13.01 -4.72
N ALA A 12 11.70 12.07 -4.84
CA ALA A 12 11.61 11.00 -5.82
C ALA A 12 10.37 10.11 -5.59
N PRO A 13 9.65 9.68 -6.65
CA PRO A 13 8.45 8.85 -6.51
C PRO A 13 8.67 7.58 -5.68
N VAL A 14 9.84 6.96 -5.81
CA VAL A 14 10.22 5.75 -5.08
C VAL A 14 10.21 5.94 -3.56
N ARG A 15 10.48 7.16 -3.05
CA ARG A 15 10.44 7.48 -1.62
C ARG A 15 9.02 7.59 -1.06
N ARG A 16 8.01 7.64 -1.94
CA ARG A 16 6.57 7.62 -1.57
C ARG A 16 5.96 6.23 -1.67
N ALA A 17 6.76 5.20 -1.93
CA ALA A 17 6.26 3.82 -1.89
C ALA A 17 5.76 3.49 -0.48
N ILE A 18 4.73 2.64 -0.42
CA ILE A 18 4.10 2.21 0.84
C ILE A 18 5.15 1.56 1.74
N GLY A 19 5.19 1.95 3.02
CA GLY A 19 6.16 1.45 4.00
C GLY A 19 7.43 2.29 4.09
N VAL A 20 7.78 3.11 3.09
CA VAL A 20 9.03 3.88 3.12
C VAL A 20 8.98 4.98 4.20
N ALA A 21 7.87 5.69 4.31
CA ALA A 21 7.72 6.76 5.32
C ALA A 21 7.69 6.19 6.75
N GLU A 22 7.08 5.03 6.94
CA GLU A 22 6.99 4.35 8.23
C GLU A 22 8.36 3.83 8.68
N ILE A 23 9.12 3.21 7.77
CA ILE A 23 10.49 2.76 8.05
C ILE A 23 11.41 3.96 8.29
N ALA A 24 11.26 5.04 7.51
CA ALA A 24 12.05 6.27 7.71
C ALA A 24 11.80 6.85 9.11
N GLY A 25 10.54 6.97 9.53
CA GLY A 25 10.20 7.49 10.84
C GLY A 25 10.67 6.61 12.00
N PHE A 26 10.74 5.29 11.81
CA PHE A 26 11.37 4.41 12.79
C PHE A 26 12.88 4.63 12.89
N LEU A 27 13.56 4.76 11.74
CA LEU A 27 15.01 4.93 11.69
C LEU A 27 15.49 6.30 12.21
N ASP A 28 14.69 7.35 12.05
CA ASP A 28 15.00 8.70 12.57
C ASP A 28 14.52 8.93 14.01
N GLY A 29 13.82 7.95 14.60
CA GLY A 29 13.31 8.00 15.97
C GLY A 29 12.01 8.79 16.16
N SER A 30 11.40 9.28 15.09
CA SER A 30 10.09 9.97 15.15
C SER A 30 8.91 9.01 15.35
N LEU A 31 9.09 7.71 15.08
CA LEU A 31 8.12 6.65 15.34
C LEU A 31 8.74 5.53 16.17
N SER A 32 7.96 5.00 17.13
CA SER A 32 8.26 3.70 17.73
C SER A 32 8.08 2.59 16.70
N LEU A 33 8.74 1.45 16.93
CA LEU A 33 8.59 0.27 16.06
C LEU A 33 7.12 -0.16 15.92
N ASP A 34 6.37 -0.18 17.02
CA ASP A 34 4.96 -0.57 17.04
C ASP A 34 4.10 0.39 16.19
N ASN A 35 4.31 1.70 16.35
CA ASN A 35 3.60 2.71 15.58
C ASN A 35 3.96 2.65 14.09
N ALA A 36 5.23 2.42 13.75
CA ALA A 36 5.67 2.25 12.37
C ALA A 36 5.02 1.01 11.74
N LEU A 37 4.97 -0.11 12.47
CA LEU A 37 4.34 -1.35 12.01
C LEU A 37 2.83 -1.18 11.77
N GLU A 38 2.12 -0.60 12.74
CA GLU A 38 0.67 -0.35 12.63
C GLU A 38 0.34 0.55 11.42
N ARG A 39 1.12 1.62 11.23
CA ARG A 39 0.97 2.53 10.09
C ARG A 39 1.24 1.83 8.77
N ALA A 40 2.30 1.03 8.69
CA ALA A 40 2.67 0.32 7.46
C ALA A 40 1.60 -0.70 7.05
N GLN A 41 1.06 -1.46 8.02
CA GLN A 41 -0.06 -2.36 7.79
C GLN A 41 -1.29 -1.60 7.28
N THR A 42 -1.63 -0.49 7.94
CA THR A 42 -2.78 0.34 7.56
C THR A 42 -2.63 0.91 6.16
N ALA A 43 -1.47 1.45 5.81
CA ALA A 43 -1.18 1.98 4.48
C ALA A 43 -1.29 0.89 3.40
N THR A 44 -0.82 -0.32 3.70
CA THR A 44 -0.92 -1.49 2.82
C THR A 44 -2.36 -1.89 2.57
N ARG A 45 -3.18 -1.99 3.62
CA ARG A 45 -4.62 -2.31 3.51
C ARG A 45 -5.39 -1.26 2.72
N GLN A 46 -5.12 0.02 2.97
CA GLN A 46 -5.73 1.11 2.21
C GLN A 46 -5.35 1.05 0.73
N TYR A 47 -4.09 0.76 0.42
CA TYR A 47 -3.67 0.59 -0.97
C TYR A 47 -4.34 -0.60 -1.63
N ALA A 48 -4.38 -1.76 -0.97
CA ALA A 48 -5.09 -2.93 -1.46
C ALA A 48 -6.55 -2.56 -1.75
N LYS A 49 -7.27 -1.97 -0.79
CA LYS A 49 -8.66 -1.52 -0.98
C LYS A 49 -8.83 -0.62 -2.22
N ARG A 50 -7.90 0.32 -2.45
CA ARG A 50 -7.90 1.17 -3.66
C ARG A 50 -7.73 0.33 -4.93
N GLN A 51 -6.79 -0.63 -4.94
CA GLN A 51 -6.58 -1.54 -6.07
C GLN A 51 -7.84 -2.36 -6.38
N TYR A 52 -8.46 -2.96 -5.37
CA TYR A 52 -9.70 -3.72 -5.56
C TYR A 52 -10.86 -2.84 -6.04
N THR A 53 -10.97 -1.61 -5.50
CA THR A 53 -12.00 -0.65 -5.95
C THR A 53 -11.80 -0.25 -7.42
N TRP A 54 -10.55 0.01 -7.82
CA TRP A 54 -10.20 0.31 -9.21
C TRP A 54 -10.48 -0.89 -10.12
N LEU A 55 -10.03 -2.08 -9.73
CA LEU A 55 -10.22 -3.32 -10.49
C LEU A 55 -11.70 -3.73 -10.60
N ARG A 56 -12.56 -3.33 -9.68
CA ARG A 56 -14.01 -3.57 -9.83
C ARG A 56 -14.62 -2.74 -10.97
N ASN A 57 -14.12 -1.52 -11.17
CA ASN A 57 -14.77 -0.49 -11.98
C ASN A 57 -14.13 -0.26 -13.36
N GLN A 58 -12.92 -0.76 -13.60
CA GLN A 58 -12.14 -0.47 -14.81
C GLN A 58 -12.04 -1.61 -15.85
N PRO A 59 -12.24 -2.91 -15.53
CA PRO A 59 -12.20 -3.96 -16.53
C PRO A 59 -13.22 -3.73 -17.65
N PRO A 60 -12.81 -3.88 -18.92
CA PRO A 60 -13.74 -3.93 -20.03
C PRO A 60 -14.83 -4.98 -19.81
N ALA A 61 -16.04 -4.72 -20.31
CA ALA A 61 -17.15 -5.67 -20.22
C ALA A 61 -16.84 -7.03 -20.89
N SER A 62 -15.86 -7.07 -21.80
CA SER A 62 -15.40 -8.29 -22.47
C SER A 62 -14.48 -9.17 -21.63
N TRP A 63 -13.96 -8.68 -20.49
CA TRP A 63 -13.12 -9.50 -19.61
C TRP A 63 -13.97 -10.57 -18.92
N LEU A 64 -13.53 -11.82 -19.05
CA LEU A 64 -14.15 -12.95 -18.37
C LEU A 64 -14.04 -12.77 -16.85
N ARG A 65 -15.19 -12.62 -16.20
CA ARG A 65 -15.29 -12.65 -14.73
C ARG A 65 -15.56 -14.08 -14.30
N THR A 66 -14.58 -14.69 -13.66
CA THR A 66 -14.72 -15.96 -12.92
C THR A 66 -14.96 -15.68 -11.44
N GLU A 67 -15.48 -16.66 -10.69
CA GLU A 67 -15.61 -16.55 -9.22
C GLU A 67 -14.29 -16.17 -8.55
N ALA A 68 -13.15 -16.65 -9.06
CA ALA A 68 -11.82 -16.32 -8.55
C ALA A 68 -11.42 -14.84 -8.78
N THR A 69 -11.96 -14.21 -9.82
CA THR A 69 -11.73 -12.80 -10.16
C THR A 69 -12.85 -11.87 -9.69
N ASP A 70 -13.96 -12.44 -9.19
CA ASP A 70 -15.07 -11.66 -8.66
C ASP A 70 -14.82 -11.31 -7.18
N ILE A 71 -14.28 -10.12 -7.01
CA ILE A 71 -13.86 -9.55 -5.72
C ILE A 71 -15.00 -8.81 -5.01
N SER A 72 -16.24 -8.92 -5.49
CA SER A 72 -17.42 -8.21 -4.96
C SER A 72 -17.71 -8.50 -3.48
N ASN A 73 -17.32 -9.67 -2.97
CA ASN A 73 -17.56 -10.09 -1.57
C ASN A 73 -16.35 -9.92 -0.64
N GLN A 74 -15.21 -9.37 -1.10
CA GLN A 74 -13.96 -9.35 -0.33
C GLN A 74 -13.79 -8.16 0.63
N THR A 75 -14.86 -7.43 0.95
CA THR A 75 -14.80 -6.27 1.87
C THR A 75 -14.20 -6.62 3.24
N ALA A 76 -14.34 -7.87 3.69
CA ALA A 76 -13.76 -8.38 4.93
C ALA A 76 -12.21 -8.40 4.93
N ILE A 77 -11.55 -8.49 3.77
CA ILE A 77 -10.09 -8.56 3.66
C ILE A 77 -9.43 -7.22 4.05
N PHE A 78 -10.15 -6.10 3.97
CA PHE A 78 -9.64 -4.77 4.32
C PHE A 78 -10.06 -4.28 5.71
N ALA A 79 -10.83 -5.07 6.47
CA ALA A 79 -11.41 -4.68 7.75
C ALA A 79 -10.60 -5.13 8.98
N LEU A 80 -9.50 -5.87 8.79
CA LEU A 80 -8.48 -6.15 9.80
C LEU A 80 -7.33 -5.14 9.71
#